data_AF-A0A0B3AA80-F1
#
_entry.id   AF-A0A0B3AA80-F1
#
_cell.length_a   1.000
_cell.length_b   1.000
_cell.length_c   1.000
_cell.angle_alpha   90.00
_cell.angle_beta   90.00
_cell.angle_gamma   90.00
#
_symmetry.space_group_name_H-M   'P 1'
#
loop_
_entity.id
_entity.type
_entity.pdbx_description
1 polymer ?
#
loop_
_entity_poly.entity_id
_entity_poly.type
_entity_poly.pdbx_seq_one_letter_code
_entity_poly.pdbx_strand_id
1 'polypeptide(L)'
;MPCKTREVGIMDDVELGGNITLSGFKDLDPSQMVVVKKMVGNYAREFSQKVNVHLLHLRIKPVHRTEKEVKKHELHIRLDHDDGQAVAEGTDFNLFVLIDDLMKKVLHQIEK
;
A
#
# COMPACT_ATOMS: atom_id res chain seq x y z
N MET A 1 -20.64 -7.25 21.63
CA MET A 1 -20.41 -6.46 20.40
C MET A 1 -19.22 -7.07 19.69
N PRO A 2 -19.38 -7.81 18.59
CA PRO A 2 -18.22 -8.33 17.88
C PRO A 2 -17.71 -7.25 16.91
N CYS A 3 -16.54 -6.66 17.21
CA CYS A 3 -15.75 -5.99 16.20
C CYS A 3 -15.54 -6.99 15.05
N LYS A 4 -16.07 -6.68 13.87
CA LYS A 4 -15.97 -7.53 12.68
C LYS A 4 -14.48 -7.75 12.36
N THR A 5 -13.93 -8.87 12.79
CA THR A 5 -12.76 -9.47 12.16
C THR A 5 -13.18 -9.79 10.74
N ARG A 6 -12.86 -8.89 9.81
CA ARG A 6 -13.04 -9.10 8.38
C ARG A 6 -12.21 -10.34 8.02
N GLU A 7 -12.89 -11.35 7.52
CA GLU A 7 -12.33 -12.52 6.86
C GLU A 7 -11.27 -12.06 5.84
N VAL A 8 -10.00 -12.26 6.16
CA VAL A 8 -8.91 -12.12 5.19
C VAL A 8 -8.91 -13.41 4.40
N GLY A 9 -9.66 -13.41 3.30
CA GLY A 9 -9.54 -14.45 2.28
C GLY A 9 -8.08 -14.59 1.86
N ILE A 10 -7.61 -15.82 1.86
CA ILE A 10 -6.29 -16.26 1.41
C ILE A 10 -5.94 -15.57 0.08
N MET A 11 -4.97 -14.65 0.05
CA MET A 11 -4.49 -14.04 -1.20
C MET A 11 -3.13 -13.33 -1.02
N ASP A 12 -2.05 -14.12 -1.04
CA ASP A 12 -0.68 -13.73 -1.43
C ASP A 12 -0.18 -12.37 -0.88
N ASP A 13 -0.10 -12.26 0.44
CA ASP A 13 0.60 -11.15 1.12
C ASP A 13 2.11 -11.36 1.05
N VAL A 14 2.83 -10.37 0.51
CA VAL A 14 4.29 -10.32 0.51
C VAL A 14 4.73 -9.44 1.66
N GLU A 15 5.36 -10.04 2.66
CA GLU A 15 5.95 -9.33 3.78
C GLU A 15 7.36 -8.88 3.41
N LEU A 16 7.65 -7.59 3.57
CA LEU A 16 8.98 -7.02 3.29
C LEU A 16 9.89 -6.96 4.52
N GLY A 17 9.39 -7.45 5.66
CA GLY A 17 10.09 -7.46 6.95
C GLY A 17 9.62 -6.34 7.89
N GLY A 18 9.82 -6.56 9.19
CA GLY A 18 9.31 -5.70 10.25
C GLY A 18 7.79 -5.76 10.31
N ASN A 19 7.15 -4.70 9.82
CA ASN A 19 5.72 -4.43 9.95
C ASN A 19 5.07 -4.05 8.59
N ILE A 20 5.69 -4.41 7.46
CA ILE A 20 5.25 -4.00 6.11
C ILE A 20 4.66 -5.18 5.36
N THR A 21 3.42 -5.02 4.92
CA THR A 21 2.64 -6.06 4.23
C THR A 21 2.13 -5.54 2.89
N LEU A 22 2.43 -6.27 1.81
CA LEU A 22 2.01 -5.97 0.44
C LEU A 22 1.04 -7.03 -0.07
N SER A 23 -0.25 -6.72 -0.17
CA SER A 23 -1.26 -7.64 -0.73
C SER A 23 -1.56 -7.35 -2.20
N GLY A 24 -1.68 -8.39 -3.03
CA GLY A 24 -2.12 -8.28 -4.42
C GLY A 24 -1.02 -7.91 -5.43
N PHE A 25 0.24 -7.85 -5.00
CA PHE A 25 1.38 -7.50 -5.86
C PHE A 25 1.92 -8.67 -6.69
N LYS A 26 1.37 -9.89 -6.56
CA LYS A 26 1.86 -11.11 -7.22
C LYS A 26 1.68 -11.12 -8.75
N ASP A 27 0.67 -10.42 -9.27
CA ASP A 27 0.44 -10.26 -10.71
C ASP A 27 1.39 -9.24 -11.37
N LEU A 28 2.26 -8.58 -10.59
CA LEU A 28 3.25 -7.65 -11.12
C LEU A 28 4.50 -8.38 -11.56
N ASP A 29 5.07 -7.91 -12.68
CA ASP A 29 6.37 -8.37 -13.15
C ASP A 29 7.46 -8.27 -12.05
N PRO A 30 8.39 -9.24 -11.98
CA PRO A 30 9.49 -9.21 -11.00
C PRO A 30 10.27 -7.89 -11.01
N SER A 31 10.46 -7.30 -12.19
CA SER A 31 11.10 -6.00 -12.37
C SER A 31 10.32 -4.86 -11.71
N GLN A 32 8.99 -4.87 -11.83
CA GLN A 32 8.11 -3.90 -11.18
C GLN A 32 8.13 -4.08 -9.67
N MET A 33 8.10 -5.33 -9.21
CA MET A 33 8.18 -5.68 -7.79
C MET A 33 9.46 -5.12 -7.14
N VAL A 34 10.63 -5.23 -7.79
CA VAL A 34 11.89 -4.67 -7.25
C VAL A 34 11.78 -3.16 -7.04
N VAL A 35 11.16 -2.44 -7.96
CA VAL A 35 10.97 -0.98 -7.85
C VAL A 35 9.99 -0.66 -6.73
N VAL A 36 8.86 -1.37 -6.64
CA VAL A 36 7.88 -1.19 -5.55
C VAL A 36 8.55 -1.42 -4.19
N LYS A 37 9.32 -2.50 -4.04
CA LYS A 37 10.05 -2.79 -2.79
C LYS A 37 10.99 -1.65 -2.39
N LYS A 38 11.72 -1.08 -3.36
CA LYS A 38 12.61 0.07 -3.13
C LYS A 38 11.83 1.31 -2.71
N MET A 39 10.73 1.63 -3.40
CA MET A 39 9.86 2.77 -3.09
C MET A 39 9.28 2.63 -1.68
N VAL A 40 8.63 1.50 -1.39
CA VAL A 40 8.01 1.23 -0.09
C VAL A 40 9.05 1.19 1.02
N GLY A 41 10.21 0.57 0.80
CA GLY A 41 11.29 0.56 1.78
C GLY A 41 11.84 1.96 2.09
N ASN A 42 11.95 2.82 1.08
CA ASN A 42 12.36 4.21 1.28
C ASN A 42 11.33 4.99 2.12
N TYR A 43 10.05 4.91 1.76
CA TYR A 43 8.98 5.57 2.51
C TYR A 43 8.81 5.01 3.92
N ALA A 44 8.91 3.69 4.11
CA ALA A 44 8.85 3.07 5.42
C ALA A 44 9.97 3.55 6.35
N ARG A 45 11.18 3.76 5.80
CA ARG A 45 12.29 4.37 6.54
C ARG A 45 11.98 5.81 6.92
N GLU A 46 11.41 6.60 6.02
CA GLU A 46 11.02 7.99 6.28
C GLU A 46 9.91 8.08 7.34
N PHE A 47 8.89 7.21 7.25
CA PHE A 47 7.84 7.12 8.28
C PHE A 47 8.42 6.75 9.64
N SER A 48 9.32 5.75 9.69
CA SER A 48 9.97 5.32 10.94
C SER A 48 10.83 6.41 11.59
N GLN A 49 11.25 7.43 10.84
CA GLN A 49 11.97 8.59 11.38
C GLN A 49 11.05 9.65 11.99
N LYS A 50 9.77 9.69 11.56
CA LYS A 50 8.79 10.68 12.02
C LYS A 50 7.85 10.12 13.08
N VAL A 51 7.41 8.88 12.91
CA VAL A 51 6.47 8.19 13.80
C VAL A 51 6.89 6.74 14.04
N ASN A 52 6.41 6.19 15.15
CA ASN A 52 6.54 4.76 15.42
C ASN A 52 5.53 3.99 14.56
N VAL A 53 6.02 3.25 13.56
CA VAL A 53 5.18 2.51 12.61
C VAL A 53 4.88 1.12 13.13
N HIS A 54 3.62 0.87 13.49
CA HIS A 54 3.14 -0.42 13.98
C HIS A 54 2.79 -1.36 12.84
N LEU A 55 2.15 -0.85 11.78
CA LEU A 55 1.77 -1.64 10.62
C LEU A 55 1.67 -0.75 9.38
N LEU A 56 2.32 -1.16 8.29
CA LEU A 56 2.14 -0.54 6.97
C LEU A 56 1.58 -1.59 6.01
N HIS A 57 0.28 -1.46 5.71
CA HIS A 57 -0.43 -2.35 4.80
C HIS A 57 -0.71 -1.67 3.48
N LEU A 58 -0.18 -2.21 2.38
CA LEU A 58 -0.52 -1.79 1.03
C LEU A 58 -1.27 -2.90 0.33
N ARG A 59 -2.42 -2.57 -0.24
CA ARG A 59 -3.24 -3.50 -1.00
C ARG A 59 -3.54 -2.94 -2.38
N ILE A 60 -3.06 -3.62 -3.41
CA ILE A 60 -3.40 -3.30 -4.79
C ILE A 60 -4.55 -4.19 -5.27
N LYS A 61 -5.46 -3.60 -6.05
CA LYS A 61 -6.53 -4.28 -6.76
C LYS A 61 -6.51 -3.85 -8.22
N PRO A 62 -6.36 -4.77 -9.18
CA PRO A 62 -6.61 -4.46 -10.58
C PRO A 62 -8.12 -4.32 -10.79
N VAL A 63 -8.56 -3.16 -11.26
CA VAL A 63 -9.98 -2.86 -11.53
C VAL A 63 -10.11 -2.77 -13.06
N HIS A 64 -10.55 -3.85 -13.70
CA HIS A 64 -10.71 -4.09 -15.16
C HIS A 64 -9.54 -4.78 -15.89
N ARG A 65 -9.76 -6.05 -16.25
CA ARG A 65 -9.09 -6.79 -17.34
C ARG A 65 -10.15 -7.09 -18.41
N THR A 66 -10.47 -6.14 -19.27
CA THR A 66 -11.30 -6.39 -20.45
C THR A 66 -10.70 -5.66 -21.64
N GLU A 67 -10.65 -6.30 -22.81
CA GLU A 67 -9.84 -5.98 -24.01
C GLU A 67 -9.99 -4.55 -24.60
N LYS A 68 -10.86 -3.70 -24.05
CA LYS A 68 -11.18 -2.37 -24.58
C LYS A 68 -10.97 -1.21 -23.62
N GLU A 69 -10.63 -1.45 -22.36
CA GLU A 69 -10.56 -0.38 -21.36
C GLU A 69 -9.21 -0.29 -20.65
N VAL A 70 -8.83 0.95 -20.42
CA VAL A 70 -7.52 1.39 -19.92
C VAL A 70 -7.29 0.80 -18.52
N LYS A 71 -6.15 0.11 -18.33
CA LYS A 71 -5.81 -0.64 -17.10
C LYS A 71 -5.77 0.26 -15.87
N LYS A 72 -6.87 0.34 -15.11
CA LYS A 72 -6.91 1.08 -13.84
C LYS A 72 -6.44 0.18 -12.69
N HIS A 73 -5.52 0.70 -11.91
CA HIS A 73 -5.02 0.11 -10.69
C HIS A 73 -5.60 0.90 -9.52
N GLU A 74 -6.24 0.22 -8.58
CA GLU A 74 -6.66 0.78 -7.31
C GLU A 74 -5.65 0.35 -6.24
N LEU A 75 -5.19 1.29 -5.42
CA LEU A 75 -4.24 1.03 -4.35
C LEU A 75 -4.79 1.63 -3.05
N HIS A 76 -4.83 0.80 -2.01
CA HIS A 76 -5.18 1.19 -0.66
C HIS A 76 -3.96 1.06 0.25
N ILE A 77 -3.62 2.13 0.94
CA ILE A 77 -2.54 2.19 1.93
C ILE A 77 -3.16 2.44 3.29
N ARG A 78 -2.76 1.65 4.28
CA ARG A 78 -3.05 1.89 5.70
C ARG A 78 -1.75 1.88 6.48
N LEU A 79 -1.53 2.95 7.23
CA LEU A 79 -0.42 3.10 8.14
C LEU A 79 -0.96 3.26 9.55
N ASP A 80 -0.62 2.31 10.42
CA ASP A 80 -0.92 2.32 11.84
C ASP A 80 0.29 2.86 12.60
N HIS A 81 0.06 3.88 13.42
CA HIS A 81 1.08 4.56 14.23
C HIS A 81 0.52 4.90 15.62
N ASP A 82 1.39 5.30 16.56
CA ASP A 82 0.99 5.56 17.95
C ASP A 82 -0.14 6.60 18.10
N ASP A 83 -0.19 7.61 17.22
CA ASP A 83 -1.19 8.70 17.24
C ASP A 83 -2.51 8.35 16.52
N GLY A 84 -2.56 7.21 15.82
CA GLY A 84 -3.76 6.76 15.11
C GLY A 84 -3.49 5.96 13.84
N GLN A 85 -4.44 5.98 12.91
CA GLN A 85 -4.31 5.32 11.62
C GLN A 85 -4.45 6.33 10.48
N ALA A 86 -3.48 6.33 9.58
CA ALA A 86 -3.53 7.08 8.33
C ALA A 86 -3.95 6.13 7.21
N VAL A 87 -5.01 6.49 6.50
CA VAL A 87 -5.55 5.68 5.39
C VAL A 87 -5.61 6.54 4.14
N ALA A 88 -5.08 6.01 3.05
CA ALA A 88 -5.11 6.65 1.74
C ALA A 88 -5.51 5.64 0.68
N GLU A 89 -6.39 6.06 -0.23
CA GLU A 89 -6.79 5.28 -1.39
C GLU A 89 -6.74 6.12 -2.65
N GLY A 90 -6.48 5.47 -3.78
CA GLY A 90 -6.47 6.12 -5.07
C GLY A 90 -6.53 5.14 -6.21
N THR A 91 -6.84 5.66 -7.39
CA THR A 91 -6.93 4.89 -8.61
C THR A 91 -6.14 5.60 -9.71
N ASP A 92 -5.25 4.88 -10.38
CA ASP A 92 -4.46 5.42 -11.49
C ASP A 92 -4.14 4.35 -12.53
N PHE A 93 -3.70 4.78 -13.72
CA PHE A 93 -3.21 3.89 -14.76
C PHE A 93 -1.75 3.48 -14.52
N ASN A 94 -0.98 4.33 -13.84
CA ASN A 94 0.41 4.08 -13.49
C ASN A 94 0.55 3.75 -12.01
N LEU A 95 0.91 2.50 -11.71
CA LEU A 95 1.09 2.03 -10.34
C LEU A 95 2.14 2.83 -9.57
N PHE A 96 3.25 3.22 -10.19
CA PHE A 96 4.32 3.92 -9.48
C PHE A 96 3.92 5.32 -9.06
N VAL A 97 3.21 6.03 -9.94
CA VAL A 97 2.67 7.37 -9.65
C VAL A 97 1.64 7.26 -8.54
N LEU A 98 0.78 6.24 -8.58
CA LEU A 98 -0.21 5.99 -7.55
C LEU A 98 0.41 5.70 -6.17
N ILE A 99 1.46 4.87 -6.12
CA ILE A 99 2.20 4.60 -4.87
C ILE A 99 2.81 5.90 -4.34
N ASP A 100 3.48 6.67 -5.20
CA ASP A 100 4.16 7.91 -4.81
C ASP A 100 3.17 8.95 -4.27
N ASP A 101 2.05 9.18 -4.97
CA ASP A 101 1.02 10.14 -4.58
C ASP A 101 0.36 9.75 -3.24
N LEU A 102 0.03 8.47 -3.06
CA LEU A 102 -0.59 7.98 -1.83
C LEU A 102 0.37 7.99 -0.65
N MET A 103 1.64 7.63 -0.85
CA MET A 103 2.65 7.72 0.19
C MET A 103 2.85 9.17 0.66
N LYS A 104 2.92 10.12 -0.27
CA LYS A 104 3.00 11.55 0.04
C LYS A 104 1.78 12.05 0.81
N LYS A 105 0.57 11.60 0.44
CA LYS A 105 -0.67 11.92 1.17
C LYS A 105 -0.61 11.41 2.62
N VAL A 106 -0.18 10.16 2.82
CA VAL A 106 -0.01 9.59 4.17
C VAL A 106 1.03 10.38 4.96
N LEU A 107 2.16 10.73 4.33
CA LEU A 107 3.20 11.53 4.96
C LEU A 107 2.68 12.90 5.41
N HIS A 108 1.91 13.57 4.55
CA HIS A 108 1.30 14.85 4.86
C HIS A 108 0.22 14.75 5.96
N GLN A 109 -0.43 13.59 6.12
CA GLN A 109 -1.34 13.35 7.24
C GLN A 109 -0.60 13.20 8.57
N ILE A 110 0.61 12.64 8.55
CA ILE A 110 1.45 12.43 9.74
C ILE A 110 2.17 13.71 10.18
N GLU A 111 2.53 14.57 9.23
CA GLU A 111 3.19 15.85 9.54
C GLU A 111 2.25 16.93 10.08
N LYS A 112 0.94 16.66 10.11
CA LYS A 112 -0.10 17.63 10.42
C LYS A 112 -0.49 17.59 11.89
#